data_AF-A0A4Q6DSE8-F1
#
_entry.id   AF-A0A4Q6DSE8-F1
#
_cell.length_a   1.000
_cell.length_b   1.000
_cell.length_c   1.000
_cell.angle_alpha   90.00
_cell.angle_beta   90.00
_cell.angle_gamma   90.00
#
_symmetry.space_group_name_H-M   'P 1'
#
loop_
_entity.id
_entity.type
_entity.pdbx_description
1 polymer ?
#
loop_
_entity_poly.entity_id
_entity_poly.type
_entity_poly.pdbx_seq_one_letter_code
_entity_poly.pdbx_strand_id
1 'polypeptide(L)'
;MPAAAAPGRPRMMAGATTFRTAISGPTRPGAMAPAPRRELNIASKDKRPLKKAAPPGCLLAFGPKKSSSLDTRGFTVIEILMVLVLLGILTAVAIPQFLNYGNDAKAAVTKERLFALRNAIVGDARLVSGGRFSSAGYEIHCVGLPATLADLVTQPAAGICASAYDPFNQRGWRGPYVNNSDGTYNADAWGTAIQYFTTTAPLRTLRSCGPDKSCGTSDDISITY
;
A
#
# COMPACT_ATOMS: atom_id res chain seq x y z
N MET A 1 -49.93 51.36 20.93
CA MET A 1 -49.86 52.64 20.20
C MET A 1 -49.83 53.74 21.24
N PRO A 2 -49.02 54.83 21.14
CA PRO A 2 -48.25 55.39 19.99
C PRO A 2 -46.74 55.10 20.11
N ALA A 3 -45.86 55.04 19.09
CA ALA A 3 -45.59 55.78 17.84
C ALA A 3 -44.56 56.94 18.01
N ALA A 4 -43.51 56.89 17.16
CA ALA A 4 -42.44 57.87 16.89
C ALA A 4 -41.25 57.88 17.89
N ALA A 5 -39.97 58.05 17.52
CA ALA A 5 -39.33 58.50 16.29
C ALA A 5 -37.87 57.99 16.21
N ALA A 6 -37.35 57.79 14.99
CA ALA A 6 -35.95 57.54 14.70
C ALA A 6 -35.16 58.85 14.53
N PRO A 7 -33.85 58.82 14.86
CA PRO A 7 -32.82 59.48 14.03
C PRO A 7 -31.65 58.49 13.84
N GLY A 8 -30.93 58.37 12.73
CA GLY A 8 -30.54 59.31 11.68
C GLY A 8 -29.22 58.72 11.16
N ARG A 9 -29.18 58.26 9.90
CA ARG A 9 -27.98 57.65 9.30
C ARG A 9 -27.02 58.76 8.85
N PRO A 10 -25.75 58.80 9.29
CA PRO A 10 -24.77 59.61 8.62
C PRO A 10 -24.27 58.92 7.34
N ARG A 11 -24.39 59.67 6.25
CA ARG A 11 -23.89 59.41 4.90
C ARG A 11 -22.49 60.03 4.82
N MET A 12 -21.44 59.22 4.72
CA MET A 12 -20.09 59.66 4.31
C MET A 12 -19.50 58.57 3.40
N MET A 13 -19.49 58.80 2.10
CA MET A 13 -18.46 59.49 1.30
C MET A 13 -17.30 58.57 0.93
N ALA A 14 -17.16 58.41 -0.38
CA ALA A 14 -16.13 57.67 -1.09
C ALA A 14 -14.73 58.24 -0.82
N GLY A 15 -13.75 57.33 -0.75
CA GLY A 15 -12.33 57.64 -0.65
C GLY A 15 -11.52 56.39 -0.95
N ALA A 16 -11.45 56.01 -2.22
CA ALA A 16 -10.54 54.99 -2.70
C ALA A 16 -9.12 55.57 -2.72
N THR A 17 -8.33 55.26 -1.70
CA THR A 17 -6.88 55.52 -1.70
C THR A 17 -6.17 54.20 -1.41
N THR A 18 -5.97 53.41 -2.47
CA THR A 18 -5.14 52.20 -2.42
C THR A 18 -3.66 52.63 -2.37
N PHE A 19 -3.11 52.71 -1.16
CA PHE A 19 -1.69 52.90 -0.95
C PHE A 19 -0.95 51.60 -1.29
N ARG A 20 -0.40 51.50 -2.51
CA ARG A 20 0.52 50.43 -2.89
C ARG A 20 1.90 50.71 -2.29
N THR A 21 2.18 50.10 -1.15
CA THR A 21 3.54 50.04 -0.61
C THR A 21 4.33 48.97 -1.37
N ALA A 22 5.17 49.40 -2.31
CA ALA A 22 6.17 48.55 -2.94
C ALA A 22 7.34 48.36 -1.95
N ILE A 23 7.29 47.27 -1.18
CA ILE A 23 8.41 46.83 -0.35
C ILE A 23 9.20 45.82 -1.17
N SER A 24 10.30 46.27 -1.78
CA SER A 24 11.29 45.41 -2.41
C SER A 24 12.06 44.63 -1.34
N GLY A 25 11.68 43.37 -1.12
CA GLY A 25 12.45 42.44 -0.29
C GLY A 25 13.73 41.97 -1.02
N PRO A 26 14.81 41.66 -0.29
CA PRO A 26 16.06 41.20 -0.88
C PRO A 26 15.91 39.83 -1.54
N THR A 27 16.46 39.71 -2.75
CA THR A 27 16.52 38.49 -3.56
C THR A 27 17.28 37.38 -2.84
N ARG A 28 16.60 36.25 -2.61
CA ARG A 28 17.18 34.99 -2.12
C ARG A 28 18.08 34.39 -3.21
N PRO A 29 19.40 34.21 -2.98
CA PRO A 29 20.24 33.45 -3.90
C PRO A 29 19.88 31.96 -3.75
N GLY A 30 19.49 31.31 -4.84
CA GLY A 30 19.27 29.85 -4.86
C GLY A 30 17.91 29.36 -5.39
N ALA A 31 17.12 30.20 -6.06
CA ALA A 31 15.98 29.72 -6.85
C ALA A 31 16.49 28.99 -8.10
N MET A 32 16.74 27.70 -7.97
CA MET A 32 16.96 26.75 -9.05
C MET A 32 15.81 26.87 -10.05
N ALA A 33 16.11 27.31 -11.27
CA ALA A 33 15.13 27.41 -12.35
C ALA A 33 14.46 26.04 -12.59
N PRO A 34 13.12 25.97 -12.75
CA PRO A 34 12.49 24.74 -13.16
C PRO A 34 12.98 24.35 -14.56
N ALA A 35 13.51 23.13 -14.68
CA ALA A 35 13.97 22.58 -15.95
C ALA A 35 12.83 22.57 -16.99
N PRO A 36 13.12 22.84 -18.28
CA PRO A 36 12.10 22.83 -19.32
C PRO A 36 11.51 21.44 -19.48
N ARG A 37 10.18 21.36 -19.41
CA ARG A 37 9.39 20.16 -19.66
C ARG A 37 9.58 19.74 -21.13
N ARG A 38 10.41 18.73 -21.37
CA ARG A 38 10.62 18.16 -22.71
C ARG A 38 9.35 17.42 -23.11
N GLU A 39 8.53 18.05 -23.96
CA GLU A 39 7.42 17.35 -24.60
C GLU A 39 7.98 16.24 -25.49
N LEU A 40 7.72 15.00 -25.09
CA LEU A 40 7.94 13.82 -25.93
C LEU A 40 6.92 13.87 -27.05
N ASN A 41 7.33 14.50 -28.15
CA ASN A 41 6.59 14.51 -29.40
C ASN A 41 6.62 13.09 -29.98
N ILE A 42 5.66 12.25 -29.60
CA ILE A 42 5.46 10.91 -30.18
C ILE A 42 4.85 11.13 -31.56
N ALA A 43 5.70 11.50 -32.52
CA ALA A 43 5.37 11.47 -33.93
C ALA A 43 5.21 10.00 -34.34
N SER A 44 3.96 9.54 -34.37
CA SER A 44 3.55 8.28 -34.97
C SER A 44 4.07 8.19 -36.40
N LYS A 45 5.11 7.37 -36.60
CA LYS A 45 5.66 7.04 -37.90
C LYS A 45 5.19 5.65 -38.30
N ASP A 46 3.88 5.52 -38.49
CA ASP A 46 3.30 4.32 -39.11
C ASP A 46 3.52 4.38 -40.62
N LYS A 47 4.71 3.98 -41.08
CA LYS A 47 5.02 3.78 -42.49
C LYS A 47 4.81 2.32 -42.86
N ARG A 48 3.55 1.89 -42.91
CA ARG A 48 3.20 0.65 -43.62
C ARG A 48 3.16 0.96 -45.13
N PRO A 49 3.98 0.31 -45.97
CA PRO A 49 3.91 0.51 -47.41
C PRO A 49 2.57 -0.04 -47.93
N LEU A 50 1.83 0.84 -48.62
CA LEU A 50 0.63 0.52 -49.39
C LEU A 50 0.93 -0.68 -50.30
N LYS A 51 0.19 -1.78 -50.08
CA LYS A 51 0.21 -2.94 -50.95
C LYS A 51 -0.28 -2.51 -52.34
N LYS A 52 0.58 -2.65 -53.35
CA LYS A 52 0.23 -2.48 -54.77
C LYS A 52 -0.92 -3.42 -55.12
N ALA A 53 -1.95 -2.87 -55.75
CA ALA A 53 -3.03 -3.62 -56.37
C ALA A 53 -2.48 -4.53 -57.48
N ALA A 54 -2.94 -5.78 -57.52
CA ALA A 54 -2.61 -6.74 -58.57
C ALA A 54 -3.46 -6.45 -59.83
N PRO A 55 -2.89 -6.57 -61.04
CA PRO A 55 -3.63 -6.37 -62.29
C PRO A 55 -4.63 -7.52 -62.57
N PRO A 56 -5.76 -7.24 -63.24
CA PRO A 56 -6.73 -8.28 -63.60
C PRO A 56 -6.17 -9.11 -64.74
N GLY A 57 -5.94 -10.41 -64.50
CA GLY A 57 -5.52 -11.36 -65.53
C GLY A 57 -4.40 -12.33 -65.16
N CYS A 58 -3.82 -12.25 -63.95
CA CYS A 58 -2.83 -13.24 -63.53
C CYS A 58 -3.52 -14.49 -62.96
N LEU A 59 -3.87 -15.40 -63.86
CA LEU A 59 -4.35 -16.75 -63.59
C LEU A 59 -3.17 -17.60 -63.10
N LEU A 60 -2.66 -17.32 -61.89
CA LEU A 60 -1.73 -18.22 -61.23
C LEU A 60 -2.52 -19.44 -60.76
N ALA A 61 -2.43 -20.48 -61.59
CA ALA A 61 -2.82 -21.82 -61.30
C ALA A 61 -2.38 -22.23 -59.89
N PHE A 62 -3.35 -22.34 -58.98
CA PHE A 62 -3.21 -23.16 -57.79
C PHE A 62 -3.15 -24.62 -58.26
N GLY A 63 -1.94 -25.09 -58.57
CA GLY A 63 -1.70 -26.52 -58.70
C GLY A 63 -2.12 -27.23 -57.41
N PRO A 64 -2.84 -28.36 -57.46
CA PRO A 64 -3.25 -29.06 -56.25
C PRO A 64 -1.99 -29.52 -55.50
N LYS A 65 -1.71 -28.90 -54.34
CA LYS A 65 -0.75 -29.49 -53.40
C LYS A 65 -1.31 -30.85 -53.00
N LYS A 66 -0.63 -31.93 -53.41
CA LYS A 66 -0.81 -33.26 -52.84
C LYS A 66 -0.76 -33.12 -51.31
N SER A 67 -1.90 -33.35 -50.66
CA SER A 67 -1.95 -33.61 -49.23
C SER A 67 -1.07 -34.84 -49.00
N SER A 68 0.11 -34.62 -48.43
CA SER A 68 0.80 -35.71 -47.75
C SER A 68 -0.13 -36.12 -46.63
N SER A 69 -0.76 -37.27 -46.76
CA SER A 69 -1.44 -37.97 -45.68
C SER A 69 -0.44 -38.09 -44.54
N LEU A 70 -0.50 -37.16 -43.59
CA LEU A 70 0.19 -37.30 -42.32
C LEU A 70 -0.43 -38.53 -41.68
N ASP A 71 0.38 -39.57 -41.58
CA ASP A 71 0.08 -40.86 -40.98
C ASP A 71 -0.67 -40.61 -39.66
N THR A 72 -2.00 -40.78 -39.67
CA THR A 72 -2.85 -40.52 -38.50
C THR A 72 -2.75 -41.73 -37.59
N ARG A 73 -1.58 -41.86 -36.96
CA ARG A 73 -1.33 -42.86 -35.93
C ARG A 73 -2.06 -42.43 -34.66
N GLY A 74 -3.06 -43.20 -34.26
CA GLY A 74 -3.77 -43.00 -32.99
C GLY A 74 -2.88 -43.32 -31.79
N PHE A 75 -3.12 -42.64 -30.67
CA PHE A 75 -2.49 -42.96 -29.39
C PHE A 75 -2.87 -44.38 -28.95
N THR A 76 -1.89 -45.12 -28.43
CA THR A 76 -2.15 -46.44 -27.87
C THR A 76 -2.76 -46.32 -26.47
N VAL A 77 -3.57 -47.30 -26.05
CA VAL A 77 -4.12 -47.32 -24.68
C VAL A 77 -3.00 -47.38 -23.63
N ILE A 78 -1.91 -48.08 -23.95
CA ILE A 78 -0.75 -48.17 -23.06
C ILE A 78 -0.05 -46.82 -22.88
N GLU A 79 -0.08 -45.94 -23.89
CA GLU A 79 0.49 -44.60 -23.81
C GLU A 79 -0.25 -43.71 -22.81
N ILE A 80 -1.59 -43.73 -22.87
CA ILE A 80 -2.40 -43.00 -21.90
C ILE A 80 -2.28 -43.63 -20.51
N LEU A 81 -2.21 -44.96 -20.42
CA LEU A 81 -2.05 -45.67 -19.15
C LEU A 81 -0.72 -45.31 -18.46
N MET A 82 0.41 -45.37 -19.16
CA MET A 82 1.70 -45.02 -18.57
C MET A 82 1.77 -43.54 -18.16
N VAL A 83 1.17 -42.65 -18.94
CA VAL A 83 1.13 -41.21 -18.62
C VAL A 83 0.31 -40.95 -17.36
N LEU A 84 -0.86 -41.58 -17.21
CA LEU A 84 -1.68 -41.43 -16.00
C LEU A 84 -0.97 -41.98 -14.76
N VAL A 85 -0.24 -43.10 -14.89
CA VAL A 85 0.59 -43.64 -13.81
C VAL A 85 1.70 -42.65 -13.42
N LEU A 86 2.43 -42.11 -14.39
CA LEU A 86 3.48 -41.12 -14.14
C LEU A 86 2.93 -39.82 -13.52
N LEU A 87 1.80 -39.31 -14.02
CA LEU A 87 1.13 -38.15 -13.44
C LEU A 87 0.65 -38.43 -12.01
N GLY A 88 0.16 -39.65 -11.72
CA GLY A 88 -0.21 -40.05 -10.36
C GLY A 88 0.96 -40.00 -9.39
N ILE A 89 2.13 -40.48 -9.80
CA ILE A 89 3.35 -40.45 -8.97
C ILE A 89 3.84 -39.01 -8.76
N LEU A 90 3.91 -38.21 -9.83
CA LEU A 90 4.37 -36.82 -9.75
C LEU A 90 3.44 -35.97 -8.86
N THR A 91 2.13 -36.13 -8.98
CA THR A 91 1.16 -35.37 -8.19
C THR A 91 1.19 -35.73 -6.71
N ALA A 92 1.38 -37.02 -6.37
CA ALA A 92 1.48 -37.47 -4.98
C ALA A 92 2.63 -36.78 -4.21
N VAL A 93 3.76 -36.52 -4.86
CA VAL A 93 4.92 -35.84 -4.24
C VAL A 93 4.81 -34.31 -4.34
N ALA A 94 4.32 -33.78 -5.45
CA ALA A 94 4.32 -32.33 -5.71
C ALA A 94 3.32 -31.55 -4.82
N ILE A 95 2.14 -32.10 -4.54
CA ILE A 95 1.08 -31.41 -3.79
C ILE A 95 1.49 -31.03 -2.35
N PRO A 96 1.99 -31.95 -1.50
CA PRO A 96 2.32 -31.60 -0.11
C PRO A 96 3.41 -30.54 -0.04
N GLN A 97 4.40 -30.59 -0.94
CA GLN A 97 5.48 -29.62 -1.01
C GLN A 97 4.97 -28.22 -1.41
N PHE A 98 4.05 -28.15 -2.37
CA PHE A 98 3.46 -26.88 -2.81
C PHE A 98 2.70 -26.16 -1.70
N LEU A 99 1.97 -26.91 -0.86
CA LEU A 99 1.23 -26.34 0.29
C LEU A 99 2.18 -25.76 1.35
N ASN A 100 3.30 -26.45 1.62
CA ASN A 100 4.29 -25.97 2.59
C ASN A 100 4.93 -24.65 2.16
N TYR A 101 5.28 -24.51 0.88
CA TYR A 101 5.81 -23.23 0.36
C TYR A 101 4.82 -22.07 0.51
N GLY A 102 3.53 -22.33 0.33
CA GLY A 102 2.49 -21.34 0.58
C GLY A 102 2.45 -20.89 2.03
N ASN A 103 2.57 -21.83 2.98
CA ASN A 103 2.55 -21.52 4.41
C ASN A 103 3.82 -20.77 4.85
N ASP A 104 4.99 -21.14 4.35
CA ASP A 104 6.25 -20.45 4.67
C ASP A 104 6.23 -19.00 4.17
N ALA A 105 5.73 -18.77 2.95
CA ALA A 105 5.58 -17.42 2.41
C ALA A 105 4.61 -16.58 3.24
N LYS A 106 3.49 -17.16 3.66
CA LYS A 106 2.51 -16.50 4.55
C LYS A 106 3.09 -16.21 5.95
N ALA A 107 3.89 -17.11 6.49
CA ALA A 107 4.58 -16.92 7.76
C ALA A 107 5.58 -15.76 7.68
N ALA A 108 6.36 -15.67 6.59
CA ALA A 108 7.28 -14.56 6.36
C ALA A 108 6.55 -13.21 6.26
N VAL A 109 5.47 -13.14 5.48
CA VAL A 109 4.64 -11.92 5.37
C VAL A 109 4.03 -11.55 6.72
N THR A 110 3.54 -12.53 7.48
CA THR A 110 2.96 -12.28 8.80
C THR A 110 4.00 -11.74 9.78
N LYS A 111 5.22 -12.30 9.77
CA LYS A 111 6.33 -11.80 10.59
C LYS A 111 6.68 -10.36 10.24
N GLU A 112 6.74 -10.03 8.95
CA GLU A 112 6.96 -8.65 8.48
C GLU A 112 5.84 -7.71 8.96
N ARG A 113 4.57 -8.11 8.86
CA ARG A 113 3.43 -7.34 9.38
C ARG A 113 3.53 -7.10 10.88
N LEU A 114 3.89 -8.12 11.66
CA LEU A 114 4.07 -7.99 13.11
C LEU A 114 5.22 -7.01 13.44
N PHE A 115 6.31 -7.03 12.67
CA PHE A 115 7.39 -6.03 12.81
C PHE A 115 6.94 -4.62 12.42
N ALA A 116 6.16 -4.48 11.35
CA ALA A 116 5.60 -3.18 10.96
C ALA A 116 4.70 -2.61 12.07
N LEU A 117 3.85 -3.44 12.68
CA LEU A 117 3.02 -3.05 13.83
C LEU A 117 3.87 -2.69 15.05
N ARG A 118 4.89 -3.49 15.38
CA ARG A 118 5.83 -3.16 16.47
C ARG A 118 6.50 -1.80 16.23
N ASN A 119 6.99 -1.56 15.02
CA ASN A 119 7.65 -0.31 14.66
C ASN A 119 6.66 0.87 14.67
N ALA A 120 5.40 0.65 14.31
CA ALA A 120 4.35 1.66 14.44
C ALA A 120 4.07 2.03 15.91
N ILE A 121 4.15 1.06 16.83
CA ILE A 121 3.90 1.26 18.26
C ILE A 121 5.10 1.91 18.96
N VAL A 122 6.28 1.31 18.87
CA VAL A 122 7.46 1.75 19.63
C VAL A 122 8.33 2.74 18.83
N GLY A 123 8.33 2.63 17.51
CA GLY A 123 9.27 3.34 16.64
C GLY A 123 10.60 2.60 16.48
N ASP A 124 11.57 3.30 15.90
CA ASP A 124 12.95 2.82 15.78
C ASP A 124 13.86 3.62 16.72
N ALA A 125 14.29 2.98 17.80
CA ALA A 125 15.17 3.58 18.80
C ALA A 125 16.60 3.85 18.28
N ARG A 126 16.99 3.30 17.12
CA ARG A 126 18.31 3.56 16.53
C ARG A 126 18.37 4.89 15.79
N LEU A 127 17.23 5.43 15.38
CA LEU A 127 17.14 6.65 14.61
C LEU A 127 16.96 7.85 15.55
N VAL A 128 18.08 8.26 16.16
CA VAL A 128 18.14 9.44 17.03
C VAL A 128 19.00 10.51 16.35
N SER A 129 18.46 11.71 16.19
CA SER A 129 19.17 12.88 15.67
C SER A 129 18.96 14.06 16.60
N GLY A 130 20.05 14.70 17.04
CA GLY A 130 19.98 15.85 17.95
C GLY A 130 19.33 15.54 19.31
N GLY A 131 19.49 14.32 19.83
CA GLY A 131 18.89 13.89 21.10
C GLY A 131 17.39 13.61 21.05
N ARG A 132 16.80 13.57 19.84
CA ARG A 132 15.38 13.30 19.61
C ARG A 132 15.20 12.11 18.67
N PHE A 133 14.13 11.35 18.87
CA PHE A 133 13.76 10.27 17.96
C PHE A 133 13.26 10.88 16.64
N SER A 134 13.86 10.49 15.51
CA SER A 134 13.35 10.88 14.19
C SER A 134 12.23 9.95 13.70
N SER A 135 12.17 8.74 14.25
CA SER A 135 11.15 7.72 13.98
C SER A 135 10.49 7.21 15.26
N ALA A 136 9.88 8.12 16.03
CA ALA A 136 9.07 7.77 17.20
C ALA A 136 7.75 7.09 16.80
N GLY A 137 7.38 6.04 17.54
CA GLY A 137 6.10 5.36 17.40
C GLY A 137 4.98 6.01 18.21
N TYR A 138 3.80 5.39 18.18
CA TYR A 138 2.64 5.76 18.98
C TYR A 138 2.99 5.97 20.46
N GLU A 139 3.81 5.11 21.05
CA GLU A 139 4.12 5.12 22.49
C GLU A 139 4.77 6.43 22.96
N ILE A 140 5.66 7.00 22.15
CA ILE A 140 6.34 8.25 22.45
C ILE A 140 5.40 9.44 22.24
N HIS A 141 4.63 9.42 21.15
CA HIS A 141 3.73 10.52 20.81
C HIS A 141 2.52 10.60 21.75
N CYS A 142 1.95 9.46 22.11
CA CYS A 142 0.74 9.32 22.93
C CYS A 142 1.04 8.89 24.38
N VAL A 143 2.30 9.00 24.82
CA VAL A 143 2.70 8.84 26.24
C VAL A 143 2.12 7.58 26.88
N GLY A 144 2.17 6.47 26.14
CA GLY A 144 1.53 5.23 26.54
C GLY A 144 1.29 4.29 25.37
N LEU A 145 1.11 3.00 25.70
CA LEU A 145 0.83 1.97 24.72
C LEU A 145 -0.64 2.06 24.27
N PRO A 146 -0.94 1.69 23.01
CA PRO A 146 -2.32 1.63 22.55
C PRO A 146 -3.12 0.64 23.39
N ALA A 147 -4.41 0.88 23.60
CA ALA A 147 -5.27 -0.11 24.26
C ALA A 147 -5.64 -1.21 23.28
N THR A 148 -5.87 -0.84 22.03
CA THR A 148 -6.18 -1.76 20.92
C THR A 148 -5.41 -1.37 19.67
N LEU A 149 -5.28 -2.28 18.70
CA LEU A 149 -4.64 -1.96 17.42
C LEU A 149 -5.39 -0.88 16.61
N ALA A 150 -6.68 -0.64 16.90
CA ALA A 150 -7.44 0.43 16.26
C ALA A 150 -6.87 1.83 16.57
N ASP A 151 -6.24 1.99 17.73
CA ASP A 151 -5.61 3.24 18.13
C ASP A 151 -4.41 3.60 17.24
N LEU A 152 -3.91 2.68 16.40
CA LEU A 152 -2.86 2.98 15.42
C LEU A 152 -3.40 3.64 14.15
N VAL A 153 -4.71 3.55 13.89
CA VAL A 153 -5.34 4.06 12.68
C VAL A 153 -6.22 5.26 12.98
N THR A 154 -6.98 5.18 14.05
CA THR A 154 -7.89 6.22 14.48
C THR A 154 -7.38 6.86 15.75
N GLN A 155 -7.52 8.17 15.83
CA GLN A 155 -7.12 8.91 17.00
C GLN A 155 -7.91 8.42 18.25
N PRO A 156 -7.22 8.06 19.34
CA PRO A 156 -7.87 7.64 20.58
C PRO A 156 -8.48 8.82 21.35
N ALA A 157 -9.27 8.53 22.38
CA ALA A 157 -9.90 9.54 23.23
C ALA A 157 -8.87 10.46 23.91
N ALA A 158 -9.28 11.72 24.15
CA ALA A 158 -8.46 12.71 24.84
C ALA A 158 -8.10 12.24 26.26
N GLY A 159 -6.81 12.16 26.55
CA GLY A 159 -6.28 11.67 27.84
C GLY A 159 -5.18 10.61 27.68
N ILE A 160 -5.23 9.81 26.61
CA ILE A 160 -4.12 8.93 26.20
C ILE A 160 -3.25 9.68 25.20
N CYS A 161 -3.84 10.13 24.09
CA CYS A 161 -3.13 10.95 23.12
C CYS A 161 -3.71 12.36 23.06
N ALA A 162 -2.85 13.38 22.94
CA ALA A 162 -3.32 14.72 22.61
C ALA A 162 -3.87 14.74 21.18
N SER A 163 -4.95 15.48 20.95
CA SER A 163 -5.66 15.47 19.66
C SER A 163 -4.91 16.16 18.52
N ALA A 164 -4.00 17.07 18.85
CA ALA A 164 -3.11 17.72 17.91
C ALA A 164 -1.66 17.34 18.22
N TYR A 165 -0.87 17.07 17.18
CA TYR A 165 0.56 16.86 17.30
C TYR A 165 1.30 18.20 17.49
N ASP A 166 2.06 18.30 18.58
CA ASP A 166 3.00 19.39 18.87
C ASP A 166 4.41 19.01 18.40
N PRO A 167 4.96 19.68 17.37
CA PRO A 167 6.31 19.40 16.86
C PRO A 167 7.45 19.72 17.83
N PHE A 168 7.27 20.63 18.79
CA PHE A 168 8.32 21.04 19.73
C PHE A 168 8.52 20.00 20.83
N ASN A 169 7.41 19.47 21.34
CA ASN A 169 7.41 18.41 22.34
C ASN A 169 7.37 17.00 21.74
N GLN A 170 7.16 16.88 20.42
CA GLN A 170 6.97 15.62 19.69
C GLN A 170 5.88 14.75 20.32
N ARG A 171 4.76 15.37 20.71
CA ARG A 171 3.64 14.71 21.41
C ARG A 171 2.32 14.97 20.71
N GLY A 172 1.38 14.05 20.87
CA GLY A 172 0.06 14.10 20.28
C GLY A 172 -0.08 13.25 19.03
N TRP A 173 -1.31 13.16 18.52
CA TRP A 173 -1.65 12.29 17.42
C TRP A 173 -1.02 12.77 16.11
N ARG A 174 -0.02 12.04 15.61
CA ARG A 174 0.69 12.38 14.36
C ARG A 174 -0.02 11.88 13.09
N GLY A 175 -1.10 11.12 13.25
CA GLY A 175 -1.84 10.49 12.16
C GLY A 175 -1.83 8.96 12.27
N PRO A 176 -2.46 8.26 11.33
CA PRO A 176 -2.40 6.81 11.27
C PRO A 176 -0.94 6.34 11.18
N TYR A 177 -0.54 5.46 12.10
CA TYR A 177 0.80 4.86 12.14
C TYR A 177 0.91 3.63 11.24
N VAL A 178 -0.22 3.14 10.73
CA VAL A 178 -0.31 2.02 9.81
C VAL A 178 -1.26 2.35 8.67
N ASN A 179 -1.04 1.74 7.50
CA ASN A 179 -1.91 1.89 6.36
C ASN A 179 -3.21 1.10 6.58
N ASN A 180 -4.35 1.79 6.52
CA ASN A 180 -5.67 1.18 6.65
C ASN A 180 -6.53 1.33 5.37
N SER A 181 -5.90 1.38 4.20
CA SER A 181 -6.61 1.42 2.92
C SER A 181 -7.51 0.21 2.72
N ASP A 182 -7.04 -0.97 3.13
CA ASP A 182 -7.66 -2.25 2.80
C ASP A 182 -8.35 -2.91 4.01
N GLY A 183 -8.30 -2.29 5.19
CA GLY A 183 -8.87 -2.86 6.41
C GLY A 183 -8.11 -4.06 6.99
N THR A 184 -6.99 -4.47 6.38
CA THR A 184 -6.25 -5.71 6.73
C THR A 184 -5.02 -5.49 7.60
N TYR A 185 -4.79 -4.27 8.12
CA TYR A 185 -3.59 -3.95 8.91
C TYR A 185 -3.45 -4.80 10.18
N ASN A 186 -4.59 -5.24 10.74
CA ASN A 186 -4.68 -6.06 11.93
C ASN A 186 -4.91 -7.55 11.60
N ALA A 187 -4.67 -7.98 10.35
CA ALA A 187 -4.83 -9.37 9.94
C ALA A 187 -3.49 -9.99 9.53
N ASP A 188 -3.34 -11.28 9.82
CA ASP A 188 -2.23 -12.07 9.30
C ASP A 188 -2.45 -12.52 7.84
N ALA A 189 -1.52 -13.29 7.30
CA ALA A 189 -1.60 -13.78 5.92
C ALA A 189 -2.63 -14.92 5.72
N TRP A 190 -3.21 -15.46 6.80
CA TRP A 190 -4.31 -16.43 6.76
C TRP A 190 -5.69 -15.78 6.96
N GLY A 191 -5.71 -14.46 7.15
CA GLY A 191 -6.92 -13.66 7.32
C GLY A 191 -7.44 -13.61 8.76
N THR A 192 -6.67 -14.10 9.72
CA THR A 192 -7.02 -14.07 11.14
C THR A 192 -6.54 -12.77 11.76
N ALA A 193 -7.34 -12.18 12.65
CA ALA A 193 -6.94 -10.95 13.33
C ALA A 193 -5.75 -11.22 14.28
N ILE A 194 -4.77 -10.32 14.25
CA ILE A 194 -3.62 -10.35 15.14
C ILE A 194 -4.09 -10.03 16.56
N GLN A 195 -3.76 -10.90 17.49
CA GLN A 195 -4.01 -10.68 18.90
C GLN A 195 -2.99 -9.70 19.47
N TYR A 196 -3.50 -8.77 20.29
CA TYR A 196 -2.70 -7.79 20.98
C TYR A 196 -3.05 -7.80 22.46
N PHE A 197 -2.09 -8.15 23.31
CA PHE A 197 -2.31 -8.30 24.74
C PHE A 197 -1.04 -8.05 25.56
N THR A 198 -1.22 -7.93 26.87
CA THR A 198 -0.14 -7.79 27.84
C THR A 198 0.22 -9.19 28.35
N THR A 199 1.49 -9.60 28.20
CA THR A 199 2.01 -10.84 28.80
C THR A 199 2.50 -10.60 30.22
N THR A 200 3.46 -9.69 30.35
CA THR A 200 4.00 -9.23 31.64
C THR A 200 4.20 -7.74 31.56
N ALA A 201 3.51 -6.95 32.38
CA ALA A 201 3.68 -5.50 32.36
C ALA A 201 5.15 -5.12 32.61
N PRO A 202 5.75 -4.21 31.82
CA PRO A 202 5.12 -3.33 30.81
C PRO A 202 5.07 -3.89 29.37
N LEU A 203 5.59 -5.10 29.13
CA LEU A 203 5.74 -5.68 27.81
C LEU A 203 4.39 -5.98 27.15
N ARG A 204 4.35 -5.79 25.82
CA ARG A 204 3.18 -6.13 24.99
C ARG A 204 3.56 -7.19 23.97
N THR A 205 2.59 -8.03 23.63
CA THR A 205 2.78 -9.12 22.68
C THR A 205 1.78 -8.98 21.54
N LEU A 206 2.30 -9.07 20.31
CA LEU A 206 1.53 -9.25 19.09
C LEU A 206 1.61 -10.72 18.70
N ARG A 207 0.48 -11.36 18.40
CA ARG A 207 0.41 -12.79 18.05
C ARG A 207 -0.50 -13.03 16.86
N SER A 208 -0.04 -13.82 15.90
CA SER A 208 -0.87 -14.46 14.86
C SER A 208 -1.18 -15.88 15.27
N CYS A 209 -2.41 -16.34 14.97
CA CYS A 209 -2.86 -17.71 15.23
C CYS A 209 -2.43 -18.71 14.14
N GLY A 210 -1.54 -18.33 13.22
CA GLY A 210 -0.97 -19.26 12.26
C GLY A 210 -1.94 -19.84 11.22
N PRO A 211 -1.50 -20.89 10.48
CA PRO A 211 -2.31 -21.61 9.50
C PRO A 211 -3.58 -22.25 10.05
N ASP A 212 -3.57 -22.72 11.31
CA ASP A 212 -4.70 -23.42 11.91
C ASP A 212 -5.79 -22.49 12.47
N LYS A 213 -5.50 -21.18 12.48
CA LYS A 213 -6.37 -20.10 12.98
C LYS A 213 -6.73 -20.23 14.46
N SER A 214 -5.99 -21.06 15.21
CA SER A 214 -6.24 -21.39 16.60
C SER A 214 -5.09 -20.87 17.45
N CYS A 215 -5.30 -19.74 18.13
CA CYS A 215 -4.24 -19.16 18.94
C CYS A 215 -3.89 -20.01 20.18
N GLY A 216 -2.61 -20.06 20.54
CA GLY A 216 -2.08 -20.79 21.70
C GLY A 216 -1.42 -22.12 21.36
N THR A 217 -1.27 -22.43 20.08
CA THR A 217 -0.67 -23.65 19.53
C THR A 217 0.80 -23.42 19.15
N SER A 218 1.46 -24.47 18.64
CA SER A 218 2.89 -24.42 18.28
C SER A 218 3.20 -23.61 17.01
N ASP A 219 2.20 -23.33 16.18
CA ASP A 219 2.33 -22.58 14.93
C ASP A 219 2.09 -21.07 15.08
N ASP A 220 1.80 -20.61 16.31
CA ASP A 220 1.69 -19.20 16.66
C ASP A 220 2.98 -18.43 16.33
N ILE A 221 2.84 -17.30 15.63
CA ILE A 221 3.94 -16.36 15.42
C ILE A 221 3.71 -15.17 16.34
N SER A 222 4.62 -14.94 17.29
CA SER A 222 4.49 -13.84 18.24
C SER A 222 5.77 -13.00 18.37
N ILE A 223 5.57 -11.71 18.65
CA ILE A 223 6.64 -10.75 18.93
C ILE A 223 6.27 -10.01 20.21
N THR A 224 7.17 -10.06 21.19
CA THR A 224 7.08 -9.28 22.43
C THR A 224 8.08 -8.14 22.39
N TYR A 225 7.68 -6.97 22.85
CA TYR A 225 8.51 -5.77 22.92
C TYR A 225 8.24 -4.98 24.20
#